data_AF-H4FCI1-F1
#
_entry.id   AF-H4FCI1-F1
#
_cell.length_a   1.000
_cell.length_b   1.000
_cell.length_c   1.000
_cell.angle_alpha   90.00
_cell.angle_beta   90.00
_cell.angle_gamma   90.00
#
_symmetry.space_group_name_H-M   'P 1'
#
loop_
_entity.id
_entity.type
_entity.pdbx_description
1 polymer ?
#
loop_
_entity_poly.entity_id
_entity_poly.type
_entity_poly.pdbx_seq_one_letter_code
_entity_poly.pdbx_strand_id
1 'polypeptide(L)'
;MPKGKSEIFPYSTDAISANFTRACKLLDIDDLRFHDLRHEGISRLFEMGWNIPHVAAVSGHRSWVSLKRYTHIRETGDKYASWHGLQLAINTK
;
A
#
# COMPACT_ATOMS: atom_id res chain seq x y z
N MET A 1 15.63 -8.87 9.24
CA MET A 1 16.17 -8.66 7.88
C MET A 1 17.69 -8.85 7.91
N PRO A 2 18.32 -9.48 6.90
CA PRO A 2 19.75 -9.69 6.88
C PRO A 2 20.49 -8.35 6.80
N LYS A 3 21.38 -8.05 7.75
CA LYS A 3 22.14 -6.79 7.83
C LYS A 3 23.38 -6.77 6.92
N GLY A 4 23.32 -7.47 5.78
CA GLY A 4 24.49 -7.72 4.93
C GLY A 4 24.86 -6.55 4.01
N LYS A 5 23.98 -5.55 3.86
CA LYS A 5 24.20 -4.36 3.04
C LYS A 5 23.71 -3.11 3.78
N SER A 6 24.13 -1.93 3.30
CA SER A 6 23.76 -0.63 3.86
C SER A 6 22.29 -0.29 3.68
N GLU A 7 21.67 -0.77 2.61
CA GLU A 7 20.27 -0.52 2.31
C GLU A 7 19.36 -1.44 3.13
N ILE A 8 18.23 -0.88 3.59
CA ILE A 8 17.17 -1.66 4.25
C ILE A 8 16.62 -2.71 3.27
N PHE A 9 16.39 -2.31 2.01
CA PHE A 9 15.93 -3.18 0.93
C PHE A 9 16.95 -3.19 -0.21
N PRO A 10 17.87 -4.18 -0.26
CA PRO A 10 18.94 -4.22 -1.25
C PRO A 10 18.50 -4.81 -2.60
N TYR A 11 17.39 -4.33 -3.16
CA TYR A 11 16.78 -4.83 -4.40
C TYR A 11 16.55 -3.71 -5.41
N SER A 12 16.70 -4.02 -6.70
CA SER A 12 16.34 -3.09 -7.78
C SER A 12 14.82 -3.02 -7.97
N THR A 13 14.36 -1.91 -8.55
CA THR A 13 12.93 -1.70 -8.91
C THR A 13 12.40 -2.79 -9.84
N ASP A 14 13.23 -3.23 -10.79
CA ASP A 14 12.86 -4.25 -11.78
C ASP A 14 12.72 -5.62 -11.13
N ALA A 15 13.61 -5.94 -10.18
CA ALA A 15 13.53 -7.19 -9.42
C ALA A 15 12.23 -7.26 -8.61
N ILE A 16 11.83 -6.17 -7.95
CA ILE A 16 10.57 -6.10 -7.18
C ILE A 16 9.38 -6.27 -8.12
N SER A 17 9.34 -5.52 -9.23
CA SER A 17 8.22 -5.55 -10.18
C SER A 17 8.05 -6.93 -10.82
N ALA A 18 9.15 -7.57 -11.21
CA ALA A 18 9.14 -8.90 -11.81
C ALA A 18 8.74 -9.98 -10.79
N ASN A 19 9.26 -9.92 -9.55
CA ASN A 19 8.87 -10.85 -8.49
C ASN A 19 7.39 -10.72 -8.14
N PHE A 20 6.87 -9.50 -8.00
CA PHE A 20 5.46 -9.27 -7.71
C PHE A 20 4.55 -9.82 -8.81
N THR A 21 4.89 -9.56 -10.07
CA THR A 21 4.14 -10.08 -11.23
C THR A 21 4.14 -11.61 -11.26
N ARG A 22 5.28 -12.25 -10.97
CA ARG A 22 5.37 -13.71 -10.87
C ARG A 22 4.54 -14.27 -9.72
N ALA A 23 4.55 -13.60 -8.57
CA ALA A 23 3.75 -14.02 -7.41
C ALA A 23 2.25 -13.95 -7.72
N CYS A 24 1.78 -12.87 -8.37
CA CYS A 24 0.38 -12.76 -8.78
C CYS A 24 -0.02 -13.90 -9.74
N LYS A 25 0.83 -14.22 -10.74
CA LYS A 25 0.60 -15.35 -11.65
C LYS A 25 0.58 -16.70 -10.94
N LEU A 26 1.46 -16.91 -9.97
CA LEU A 26 1.51 -18.16 -9.21
C LEU A 26 0.24 -18.37 -8.37
N LEU A 27 -0.33 -17.28 -7.87
CA LEU A 27 -1.53 -17.28 -7.03
C LEU A 27 -2.83 -17.09 -7.83
N ASP A 28 -2.76 -17.07 -9.16
CA ASP A 28 -3.89 -16.84 -10.07
C ASP A 28 -4.66 -15.54 -9.76
N ILE A 29 -3.91 -14.47 -9.47
CA ILE A 29 -4.46 -13.13 -9.22
C ILE A 29 -4.39 -12.31 -10.51
N ASP A 30 -5.56 -11.96 -11.03
CA ASP A 30 -5.70 -11.14 -12.23
C ASP A 30 -5.74 -9.64 -11.93
N ASP A 31 -5.22 -8.85 -12.88
CA ASP A 31 -5.27 -7.37 -12.90
C ASP A 31 -4.76 -6.65 -11.63
N LEU A 32 -3.81 -7.26 -10.91
CA LEU A 32 -3.15 -6.62 -9.76
C LEU A 32 -1.72 -6.19 -10.10
N ARG A 33 -1.44 -4.89 -9.99
CA ARG A 33 -0.10 -4.31 -10.14
C ARG A 33 0.47 -3.86 -8.80
N PHE A 34 1.80 -3.83 -8.69
CA PHE A 34 2.46 -3.40 -7.45
C PHE A 34 2.07 -1.97 -7.03
N HIS A 35 1.82 -1.07 -7.99
CA HIS A 35 1.38 0.30 -7.70
C HIS A 35 -0.04 0.37 -7.12
N ASP A 36 -0.88 -0.65 -7.36
CA ASP A 36 -2.24 -0.69 -6.84
C ASP A 36 -2.26 -0.81 -5.31
N LEU A 37 -1.20 -1.37 -4.71
CA LEU A 37 -1.02 -1.39 -3.25
C LEU A 37 -0.91 0.04 -2.68
N ARG A 38 -0.28 0.95 -3.42
CA ARG A 38 -0.21 2.37 -3.03
C ARG A 38 -1.56 3.05 -3.21
N HIS A 39 -2.30 2.72 -4.27
CA HIS A 39 -3.66 3.20 -4.48
C HIS A 39 -4.61 2.75 -3.37
N GLU A 40 -4.51 1.48 -2.97
CA GLU A 40 -5.26 0.92 -1.85
C GLU A 40 -4.95 1.72 -0.59
N GLY A 41 -3.67 1.84 -0.20
CA GLY A 41 -3.32 2.48 1.07
C GLY A 41 -3.80 3.93 1.17
N ILE A 42 -3.82 4.67 0.06
CA ILE A 42 -4.40 6.01 -0.01
C ILE A 42 -5.91 5.96 0.18
N SER A 43 -6.60 5.05 -0.51
CA SER A 43 -8.05 4.84 -0.38
C SER A 43 -8.41 4.51 1.08
N ARG A 44 -7.67 3.61 1.73
CA ARG A 44 -7.86 3.28 3.15
C ARG A 44 -7.74 4.49 4.06
N LEU A 45 -6.74 5.36 3.87
CA LEU A 45 -6.62 6.57 4.70
C LEU A 45 -7.85 7.48 4.56
N PHE A 46 -8.39 7.62 3.35
CA PHE A 46 -9.63 8.34 3.12
C PHE A 46 -10.84 7.64 3.75
N GLU A 47 -10.97 6.32 3.62
CA GLU A 47 -12.01 5.51 4.28
C GLU A 47 -11.96 5.68 5.81
N MET A 48 -10.77 5.80 6.40
CA MET A 48 -10.54 6.11 7.81
C MET A 48 -10.83 7.58 8.20
N GLY A 49 -11.31 8.41 7.28
CA GLY A 49 -11.71 9.79 7.55
C GLY A 49 -10.56 10.81 7.54
N TRP A 50 -9.39 10.46 7.01
CA TRP A 50 -8.27 11.40 6.95
C TRP A 50 -8.53 12.51 5.92
N ASN A 51 -8.08 13.73 6.24
CA ASN A 51 -8.18 14.86 5.33
C ASN A 51 -7.06 14.86 4.27
N ILE A 52 -7.28 15.59 3.18
CA ILE A 52 -6.35 15.65 2.03
C ILE A 52 -4.92 16.05 2.44
N PRO A 53 -4.69 17.09 3.28
CA PRO A 53 -3.34 17.44 3.74
C PRO A 53 -2.60 16.29 4.45
N HIS A 54 -3.27 15.57 5.35
CA HIS A 54 -2.66 14.45 6.07
C HIS A 54 -2.35 13.28 5.14
N VAL A 55 -3.29 12.93 4.26
CA VAL A 55 -3.08 11.87 3.26
C VAL A 55 -1.92 12.23 2.34
N ALA A 56 -1.82 13.49 1.89
CA ALA A 56 -0.72 13.96 1.04
C ALA A 56 0.64 13.83 1.73
N ALA A 57 0.74 14.19 3.01
CA ALA A 57 1.97 14.08 3.80
C ALA A 57 2.43 12.63 3.95
N VAL A 58 1.54 11.70 4.29
CA VAL A 58 1.86 10.28 4.47
C VAL A 58 2.20 9.61 3.15
N SER A 59 1.43 9.89 2.10
CA SER A 59 1.64 9.28 0.79
C SER A 59 2.77 9.94 0.00
N GLY A 60 3.24 11.14 0.37
CA GLY A 60 4.28 11.88 -0.34
C GLY A 60 3.78 12.56 -1.63
N HIS A 61 2.51 12.97 -1.70
CA HIS A 61 1.98 13.72 -2.84
C HIS A 61 2.32 15.21 -2.75
N ARG A 62 2.96 15.74 -3.78
CA ARG A 62 3.26 17.19 -3.90
C ARG A 62 2.07 18.04 -4.36
N SER A 63 1.09 17.43 -5.02
CA SER A 63 -0.12 18.10 -5.51
C SER A 63 -1.37 17.35 -5.08
N TRP A 64 -2.37 18.11 -4.63
CA TRP A 64 -3.65 17.58 -4.18
C TRP A 64 -4.58 17.17 -5.33
N VAL A 65 -4.30 17.62 -6.55
CA VAL A 65 -5.14 17.32 -7.72
C VAL A 65 -5.20 15.81 -7.95
N SER A 66 -4.07 15.10 -7.80
CA SER A 66 -4.00 13.64 -7.96
C SER A 66 -4.75 12.88 -6.86
N LEU A 67 -5.00 13.50 -5.70
CA LEU A 67 -5.71 12.89 -4.58
C LEU A 67 -7.23 13.01 -4.68
N LYS A 68 -7.75 13.95 -5.49
CA LYS A 68 -9.20 14.11 -5.70
C LYS A 68 -9.89 12.82 -6.15
N ARG A 69 -9.18 11.94 -6.85
CA ARG A 69 -9.75 10.67 -7.32
C ARG A 69 -10.13 9.70 -6.20
N TYR A 70 -9.61 9.87 -4.99
CA TYR A 70 -9.91 9.00 -3.85
C TYR A 70 -10.94 9.61 -2.89
N THR A 71 -11.41 10.84 -3.15
CA THR A 71 -12.39 11.50 -2.27
C THR A 71 -13.83 11.03 -2.50
N HIS A 72 -14.07 10.22 -3.53
CA HIS A 72 -15.35 9.56 -3.77
C HIS A 72 -15.47 8.29 -2.92
N ILE A 73 -15.49 8.47 -1.61
CA ILE A 73 -15.54 7.39 -0.63
C ILE A 73 -16.93 6.76 -0.64
N ARG A 74 -17.01 5.42 -0.74
CA ARG A 74 -18.25 4.65 -0.69
C ARG A 74 -18.55 4.09 0.70
N GLU A 75 -17.50 3.87 1.49
CA GLU A 75 -17.57 3.22 2.79
C GLU A 75 -16.59 3.91 3.76
N THR A 76 -17.00 4.09 5.02
CA THR A 76 -16.19 4.75 6.04
C THR A 76 -15.87 3.81 7.18
N GLY A 77 -14.62 3.80 7.63
CA GLY A 77 -14.10 2.94 8.69
C GLY A 77 -12.76 2.31 8.33
N ASP A 78 -12.21 1.51 9.24
CA ASP A 78 -11.01 0.71 8.97
C ASP A 78 -11.40 -0.74 8.64
N LYS A 79 -11.53 -1.04 7.34
CA LYS A 79 -11.90 -2.38 6.85
C LYS A 79 -10.94 -3.50 7.28
N TYR A 80 -9.70 -3.16 7.63
CA TYR A 80 -8.69 -4.14 8.04
C TYR A 80 -8.54 -4.25 9.55
N ALA A 81 -9.33 -3.53 10.36
CA ALA A 81 -9.22 -3.56 11.81
C ALA A 81 -9.38 -4.99 12.38
N SER A 82 -10.23 -5.81 11.76
CA SER A 82 -10.47 -7.21 12.14
C SER A 82 -9.67 -8.22 11.30
N TRP A 83 -8.82 -7.76 10.36
CA TRP A 83 -8.09 -8.68 9.49
C TRP A 83 -6.97 -9.38 10.25
N HIS A 84 -7.03 -10.70 10.34
CA HIS A 84 -6.05 -11.52 11.06
C HIS A 84 -4.61 -11.32 10.56
N GLY A 85 -4.43 -11.07 9.27
CA GLY A 85 -3.11 -10.80 8.68
C GLY A 85 -2.45 -9.53 9.24
N LEU A 86 -3.24 -8.50 9.60
CA LEU A 86 -2.72 -7.28 10.20
C LEU A 86 -2.11 -7.56 11.58
N GLN A 87 -2.76 -8.41 12.38
CA GLN A 87 -2.27 -8.82 13.69
C GLN A 87 -0.96 -9.59 13.57
N LEU A 88 -0.82 -10.47 12.59
CA LEU A 88 0.42 -11.20 12.33
C LEU A 88 1.57 -10.27 11.93
N ALA A 89 1.28 -9.26 11.10
CA ALA A 89 2.28 -8.30 10.62
C ALA A 89 2.77 -7.31 11.69
N ILE A 90 1.90 -6.93 12.64
CA ILE A 90 2.24 -5.98 13.71
C ILE A 90 2.81 -6.70 14.95
N ASN A 91 2.28 -7.87 15.29
CA ASN A 91 2.65 -8.60 16.52
C ASN A 91 3.83 -9.55 16.34
N THR A 92 4.52 -9.54 15.20
CA THR A 92 5.78 -10.27 15.02
C THR A 92 6.90 -9.57 15.79
N LYS A 93 6.93 -9.80 17.11
CA LYS A 93 8.12 -9.67 17.94
C LYS A 93 8.97 -10.93 17.84
#